data_AF-A0AAU9LCP4-F1
#
_entry.id   AF-A0AAU9LCP4-F1
#
_cell.length_a   1.000
_cell.length_b   1.000
_cell.length_c   1.000
_cell.angle_alpha   90.00
_cell.angle_beta   90.00
_cell.angle_gamma   90.00
#
_symmetry.space_group_name_H-M   'P 1'
#
loop_
_entity.id
_entity.type
_entity.pdbx_description
1 polymer ?
#
loop_
_entity_poly.entity_id
_entity_poly.type
_entity_poly.pdbx_seq_one_letter_code
_entity_poly.pdbx_strand_id
1 'polypeptide(L)'
;MAQSESNGVFVMVELNYQGVFNRNPFSYTGGVKIMFIDVDFSSMTYSEFLTFCEHFMHEECKKFYYCEPGNSLMEGLTPLQQSFPSNCSSHLDPL
;
A
#
# COMPACT_ATOMS: atom_id res chain seq x y z
N MET A 1 34.15 4.18 13.98
CA MET A 1 33.40 3.75 12.79
C MET A 1 32.14 4.60 12.77
N ALA A 2 32.04 5.54 11.83
CA ALA A 2 30.87 6.41 11.73
C ALA A 2 29.70 5.57 11.18
N GLN A 3 28.64 5.42 11.97
CA GLN A 3 27.38 4.91 11.45
C GLN A 3 26.83 5.96 10.49
N SER A 4 26.81 5.61 9.21
CA SER A 4 26.03 6.31 8.19
C SER A 4 24.57 6.09 8.52
N GLU A 5 23.92 7.04 9.18
CA GLU A 5 22.46 7.12 9.18
C GLU A 5 22.04 7.35 7.73
N SER A 6 21.55 6.31 7.06
CA SER A 6 20.84 6.53 5.80
C SER A 6 19.59 7.33 6.16
N ASN A 7 19.39 8.46 5.49
CA ASN A 7 18.08 9.12 5.42
C ASN A 7 17.14 8.20 4.64
N GLY A 8 16.79 7.06 5.24
CA GLY A 8 15.86 6.10 4.68
C GLY A 8 14.50 6.78 4.62
N VAL A 9 13.98 6.97 3.40
CA VAL A 9 12.57 7.26 3.22
C VAL A 9 11.84 6.00 3.66
N PHE A 10 11.42 5.97 4.93
CA PHE A 10 10.56 4.90 5.44
C PHE A 10 9.24 4.99 4.69
N VAL A 11 8.95 3.98 3.87
CA VAL A 11 7.68 3.90 3.15
C VAL A 11 6.60 3.59 4.18
N MET A 12 5.73 4.58 4.43
CA MET A 12 4.58 4.41 5.30
C MET A 12 3.39 3.90 4.47
N VAL A 13 2.82 2.77 4.88
CA VAL A 13 1.66 2.17 4.21
C VAL A 13 0.47 2.14 5.18
N GLU A 14 -0.62 2.79 4.81
CA GLU A 14 -1.90 2.74 5.55
C GLU A 14 -2.80 1.63 4.98
N LEU A 15 -3.04 0.58 5.76
CA LEU A 15 -4.02 -0.46 5.44
C LEU A 15 -5.39 -0.08 6.01
N ASN A 16 -6.40 -0.04 5.14
CA ASN A 16 -7.79 0.24 5.49
C ASN A 16 -8.66 -0.98 5.16
N TYR A 17 -9.40 -1.52 6.14
CA TYR A 17 -10.25 -2.71 5.96
C TYR A 17 -11.53 -2.64 6.82
N GLN A 18 -12.50 -3.53 6.58
CA GLN A 18 -13.82 -3.58 7.25
C GLN A 18 -14.69 -2.30 7.18
N GLY A 19 -14.36 -1.36 6.30
CA GLY A 19 -15.17 -0.19 6.01
C GLY A 19 -16.08 -0.36 4.79
N VAL A 20 -16.75 0.73 4.43
CA VAL A 20 -17.72 0.78 3.33
C VAL A 20 -17.31 1.87 2.34
N PHE A 21 -17.34 1.54 1.04
CA PHE A 21 -17.25 2.54 -0.02
C PHE A 21 -18.60 3.23 -0.22
N ASN A 22 -18.63 4.54 -0.05
CA ASN A 22 -19.77 5.38 -0.42
C ASN A 22 -19.56 5.93 -1.83
N ARG A 23 -20.65 6.12 -2.59
CA ARG A 23 -20.57 6.58 -3.98
C ARG A 23 -20.68 8.09 -4.16
N ASN A 24 -21.28 8.82 -3.21
CA ASN A 24 -21.54 10.25 -3.36
C ASN A 24 -21.49 11.00 -2.01
N PRO A 25 -20.40 11.73 -1.70
CA PRO A 25 -19.14 11.75 -2.44
C PRO A 25 -18.43 10.38 -2.36
N PHE A 26 -17.59 10.07 -3.36
CA PHE A 26 -16.84 8.82 -3.35
C PHE A 26 -15.84 8.81 -2.18
N SER A 27 -16.03 7.90 -1.24
CA SER A 27 -15.24 7.86 0.00
C SER A 27 -15.23 6.46 0.60
N TYR A 28 -14.31 6.21 1.53
CA TYR A 28 -14.25 5.01 2.35
C TYR A 28 -14.41 5.39 3.82
N THR A 29 -15.40 4.81 4.51
CA THR A 29 -15.74 5.19 5.89
C THR A 29 -15.99 3.99 6.77
N GLY A 30 -15.78 4.15 8.08
CA GLY A 30 -16.11 3.13 9.10
C GLY A 30 -15.15 1.93 9.14
N GLY A 31 -14.05 1.98 8.40
CA GLY A 31 -13.04 0.92 8.42
C GLY A 31 -12.01 1.08 9.53
N VAL A 32 -11.34 -0.03 9.84
CA VAL A 32 -10.15 -0.08 10.67
C VAL A 32 -8.98 0.48 9.86
N LYS A 33 -8.14 1.29 10.50
CA LYS A 33 -6.95 1.88 9.91
C LYS A 33 -5.72 1.45 10.66
N ILE A 34 -4.73 0.94 9.95
CA ILE A 34 -3.46 0.50 10.52
C ILE A 34 -2.31 1.05 9.69
N MET A 35 -1.30 1.59 10.38
CA MET A 35 -0.12 2.17 9.77
C MET A 35 1.05 1.21 9.89
N PHE A 36 1.67 0.83 8.77
CA PHE A 36 2.94 0.12 8.71
C PHE A 36 4.05 1.12 8.37
N ILE A 37 5.10 1.16 9.19
CA ILE A 37 6.21 2.13 9.06
C ILE A 37 7.54 1.43 8.74
N ASP A 38 7.69 0.17 9.17
CA ASP A 38 8.95 -0.58 9.09
C ASP A 38 8.71 -1.98 8.50
N VAL A 39 7.96 -2.03 7.39
CA VAL A 39 7.70 -3.27 6.64
C VAL A 39 8.17 -3.09 5.21
N ASP A 40 9.12 -3.92 4.78
CA ASP A 40 9.58 -3.94 3.41
C ASP A 40 8.63 -4.75 2.52
N PHE A 41 7.57 -4.09 2.04
CA PHE A 41 6.65 -4.66 1.07
C PHE A 41 7.25 -4.85 -0.33
N SER A 42 8.38 -4.18 -0.64
CA SER A 42 9.02 -4.26 -1.97
C SER A 42 9.71 -5.61 -2.20
N SER A 43 10.15 -6.25 -1.12
CA SER A 43 10.70 -7.61 -1.15
C SER A 43 9.66 -8.71 -1.25
N MET A 44 8.37 -8.39 -1.00
CA MET A 44 7.28 -9.37 -1.04
C MET A 44 6.78 -9.57 -2.46
N THR A 45 6.62 -10.83 -2.85
CA THR A 45 5.78 -11.18 -3.99
C THR A 45 4.32 -10.79 -3.72
N TYR A 46 3.52 -10.66 -4.78
CA TYR A 46 2.10 -10.38 -4.62
C TYR A 46 1.39 -11.40 -3.70
N SER A 47 1.71 -12.69 -3.83
CA SER A 47 1.11 -13.73 -2.99
C SER A 47 1.50 -13.60 -1.52
N GLU A 48 2.75 -13.22 -1.24
CA GLU A 48 3.22 -12.99 0.13
C GLU A 48 2.55 -11.76 0.74
N PHE A 49 2.41 -10.69 -0.03
CA PHE A 49 1.65 -9.50 0.38
C PHE A 49 0.19 -9.83 0.73
N LEU A 50 -0.51 -10.59 -0.13
CA LEU A 50 -1.87 -11.03 0.15
C LEU A 50 -1.95 -11.85 1.44
N THR A 51 -1.07 -12.84 1.58
CA THR A 51 -1.01 -13.73 2.75
C THR A 51 -0.75 -12.93 4.03
N PHE A 52 0.14 -11.93 3.97
CA PHE A 52 0.44 -11.04 5.07
C PHE A 52 -0.81 -10.26 5.50
N CYS A 53 -1.51 -9.62 4.56
CA CYS A 53 -2.70 -8.85 4.87
C CYS A 53 -3.81 -9.75 5.44
N GLU A 54 -4.08 -10.92 4.84
CA GLU A 54 -5.15 -11.82 5.30
C GLU A 54 -4.88 -12.38 6.70
N HIS A 55 -3.64 -12.77 6.99
CA HIS A 55 -3.25 -13.18 8.34
C HIS A 55 -3.44 -12.05 9.36
N PHE A 56 -3.08 -10.83 8.97
CA PHE A 56 -3.14 -9.67 9.85
C PHE A 56 -4.58 -9.21 10.13
N MET A 57 -5.42 -9.19 9.11
CA MET A 57 -6.84 -8.83 9.23
C MET A 57 -7.68 -9.97 9.82
N HIS A 58 -7.14 -11.20 9.88
CA HIS A 58 -7.84 -12.44 10.22
C HIS A 58 -9.06 -12.71 9.30
N GLU A 59 -8.97 -12.28 8.04
CA GLU A 59 -10.03 -12.43 7.04
C GLU A 59 -9.43 -12.65 5.64
N GLU A 60 -10.08 -13.48 4.83
CA GLU A 60 -9.75 -13.60 3.41
C GLU A 60 -10.24 -12.35 2.64
N CYS A 61 -9.43 -11.87 1.71
CA CYS A 61 -9.74 -10.67 0.94
C CYS A 61 -9.67 -10.93 -0.57
N LYS A 62 -10.81 -10.76 -1.24
CA LYS A 62 -10.93 -11.04 -2.68
C LYS A 62 -10.30 -9.99 -3.58
N LYS A 63 -10.19 -8.74 -3.10
CA LYS A 63 -9.77 -7.59 -3.91
C LYS A 63 -9.05 -6.59 -3.05
N PHE A 64 -7.83 -6.29 -3.44
CA PHE A 64 -7.04 -5.20 -2.86
C PHE A 64 -7.04 -4.01 -3.81
N TYR A 65 -6.98 -2.82 -3.22
CA TYR A 65 -6.89 -1.56 -3.93
C TYR A 65 -5.82 -0.72 -3.25
N TYR A 66 -5.12 0.10 -4.03
CA TYR A 66 -4.18 1.08 -3.50
C TYR A 66 -4.52 2.48 -4.02
N CYS A 67 -4.09 3.49 -3.28
CA CYS A 67 -4.17 4.88 -3.67
C CYS A 67 -2.89 5.56 -3.18
N GLU A 68 -2.19 6.27 -4.06
CA GLU A 68 -1.00 7.02 -3.66
C GLU A 68 -1.38 8.17 -2.70
N PRO A 69 -0.48 8.54 -1.76
CA PRO A 69 -0.69 9.68 -0.89
C PRO A 69 -0.93 10.98 -1.69
N GLY A 70 -1.89 11.79 -1.23
CA GLY A 70 -2.24 13.07 -1.86
C GLY A 70 -3.24 12.98 -3.01
N ASN A 71 -3.48 11.77 -3.56
CA ASN A 71 -4.54 11.57 -4.54
C ASN A 71 -5.90 11.36 -3.87
N SER A 72 -6.96 11.83 -4.52
CA SER A 72 -8.33 11.55 -4.09
C SER A 72 -8.67 10.08 -4.35
N LEU A 73 -9.49 9.43 -3.49
CA LEU A 73 -9.94 8.06 -3.75
C LEU A 73 -10.73 7.94 -5.06
N MET A 74 -11.38 9.01 -5.50
CA MET A 74 -12.16 9.01 -6.74
C MET A 74 -11.27 8.85 -7.98
N GLU A 75 -10.08 9.43 -7.96
CA GLU A 75 -9.16 9.46 -9.11
C GLU A 75 -8.01 8.46 -8.99
N GLY A 76 -7.54 8.20 -7.76
CA GLY A 76 -6.33 7.43 -7.50
C GLY A 76 -6.53 5.96 -7.11
N LEU A 77 -7.77 5.54 -6.82
CA LEU A 77 -8.02 4.17 -6.37
C LEU A 77 -7.85 3.17 -7.51
N THR A 78 -6.80 2.36 -7.41
CA THR A 78 -6.40 1.40 -8.44
C THR A 78 -6.45 -0.01 -7.87
N PRO A 79 -7.07 -1.00 -8.58
CA PRO A 79 -7.01 -2.39 -8.16
C PRO A 79 -5.57 -2.89 -8.14
N LEU A 80 -5.17 -3.54 -7.04
CA LEU A 80 -3.93 -4.30 -7.02
C LEU A 80 -4.13 -5.58 -7.83
N GLN A 81 -3.20 -5.86 -8.74
CA GLN A 81 -3.22 -7.01 -9.63
C GLN A 81 -1.87 -7.73 -9.54
N GLN A 82 -1.88 -9.04 -9.81
CA GLN A 82 -0.66 -9.88 -9.80
C GLN A 82 0.44 -9.33 -10.71
N SER A 83 0.09 -8.65 -11.79
CA SER A 83 1.01 -7.82 -12.57
C SER A 83 1.21 -6.47 -11.87
N PHE A 84 1.96 -6.45 -10.77
CA PHE A 84 2.61 -5.20 -10.36
C PHE A 84 3.50 -4.76 -11.53
N PRO A 85 3.34 -3.55 -12.08
CA PRO A 85 4.39 -3.03 -12.95
C PRO A 85 5.63 -2.85 -12.06
N SER A 86 6.74 -3.42 -12.49
CA SER A 86 8.08 -3.33 -11.89
C SER A 86 8.65 -1.90 -11.84
N ASN A 87 7.80 -0.87 -11.89
CA ASN A 87 8.17 0.52 -12.09
C ASN A 87 7.96 1.43 -10.88
N CYS A 88 7.90 0.89 -9.66
CA CYS A 88 8.32 1.66 -8.48
C CYS A 88 9.86 1.68 -8.39
N SER A 89 10.50 2.13 -9.47
CA SER A 89 11.89 2.60 -9.46
C SER A 89 11.93 3.84 -10.32
N SER A 90 11.41 4.94 -9.77
CA SER A 90 11.75 6.28 -10.23
C SER A 90 13.14 6.64 -9.70
N HIS A 91 14.17 5.95 -10.18
CA HIS A 91 15.51 6.52 -10.24
C HIS A 91 15.86 6.78 -11.69
N LEU A 92 15.63 8.02 -12.08
CA LEU A 92 16.39 8.70 -13.12
C LEU A 92 17.87 8.51 -12.82
N ASP A 93 18.59 7.84 -13.70
CA ASP A 93 20.01 8.11 -13.90
C ASP A 93 20.16 8.79 -15.26
N PRO A 94 20.66 10.04 -15.30
CA PRO A 94 21.21 10.62 -16.50
C PRO A 94 22.67 10.18 -16.65
N LEU A 95 23.00 9.57 -17.80
CA LEU A 95 24.16 9.86 -18.67
C LEU A 95 24.18 8.90 -19.86
#